data_AF-A0A453RXA0-F1
#
_entry.id   AF-A0A453RXA0-F1
#
_cell.length_a   1.000
_cell.length_b   1.000
_cell.length_c   1.000
_cell.angle_alpha   90.00
_cell.angle_beta   90.00
_cell.angle_gamma   90.00
#
_symmetry.space_group_name_H-M   'P 1'
#
loop_
_entity.id
_entity.type
_entity.pdbx_description
1 polymer ?
#
loop_
_entity_poly.entity_id
_entity_poly.type
_entity_poly.pdbx_seq_one_letter_code
_entity_poly.pdbx_strand_id
1 'polypeptide(L)'
;RPPPLDLGHPDHLQPYKSSSFSPTLTSLRRRLVTDSGSERASGERTSVEGGEMVQRLTYRKRHSYATKSNQTRVVKTPGGRLVYQYTKKRASGPKCPVTGKKIQGIPHLRPTEYKRSRLSRNRRTVNRPYGGVLSGPAVRERIIRAFLVEEQKIVKKVLKIQKTKEKTTKS
;
A
#
# COMPACT_ATOMS: atom_id res chain seq x y z
N ARG A 1 33.17 18.24 26.49
CA ARG A 1 32.38 18.49 25.25
C ARG A 1 30.98 18.92 25.71
N PRO A 2 30.58 20.18 25.57
CA PRO A 2 29.27 20.64 26.07
C PRO A 2 28.12 20.08 25.19
N PRO A 3 26.90 19.91 25.72
CA PRO A 3 25.74 19.50 24.93
C PRO A 3 25.23 20.64 24.04
N PRO A 4 24.60 20.36 22.88
CA PRO A 4 24.09 21.40 22.00
C PRO A 4 22.81 22.02 22.56
N LEU A 5 22.70 23.33 22.38
CA LEU A 5 21.56 24.17 22.75
C LEU A 5 20.33 23.82 21.91
N ASP A 6 19.21 23.59 22.58
CA ASP A 6 17.90 23.31 21.99
C ASP A 6 17.23 24.62 21.59
N LEU A 7 17.20 24.91 20.28
CA LEU A 7 16.50 26.07 19.72
C LEU A 7 15.12 25.63 19.26
N GLY A 8 14.12 25.96 20.07
CA GLY A 8 12.70 25.71 19.81
C GLY A 8 12.21 26.28 18.48
N HIS A 9 11.42 25.49 17.77
CA HIS A 9 10.70 25.89 16.57
C HIS A 9 9.27 26.30 16.97
N PRO A 10 8.78 27.50 16.63
CA PRO A 10 7.40 27.88 16.91
C PRO A 10 6.43 27.27 15.91
N ASP A 11 5.41 26.61 16.44
CA ASP A 11 4.23 26.12 15.71
C ASP A 11 3.46 27.30 15.11
N HIS A 12 3.53 27.47 13.79
CA HIS A 12 2.62 28.34 13.06
C HIS A 12 1.59 27.48 12.31
N LEU A 13 0.46 27.24 12.98
CA LEU A 13 -0.76 26.76 12.36
C LEU A 13 -1.23 27.82 11.33
N GLN A 14 -1.25 27.43 10.06
CA GLN A 14 -1.93 28.18 8.99
C GLN A 14 -3.19 27.38 8.60
N PRO A 15 -4.39 27.99 8.66
CA PRO A 15 -5.64 27.31 8.33
C PRO A 15 -5.77 27.04 6.83
N TYR A 16 -6.13 25.80 6.51
CA TYR A 16 -6.49 25.33 5.17
C TYR A 16 -7.68 26.12 4.62
N LYS A 17 -7.49 26.74 3.44
CA LYS A 17 -8.54 27.38 2.64
C LYS A 17 -9.52 26.31 2.14
N SER A 18 -10.78 26.38 2.57
CA SER A 18 -11.89 25.60 2.02
C SER A 18 -12.32 26.19 0.69
N SER A 19 -12.00 25.51 -0.41
CA SER A 19 -12.54 25.83 -1.74
C SER A 19 -13.99 25.34 -1.82
N SER A 20 -14.90 26.30 -1.94
CA SER A 20 -16.32 26.11 -2.26
C SER A 20 -16.48 25.45 -3.64
N PHE A 21 -17.02 24.22 -3.66
CA PHE A 21 -17.50 23.58 -4.89
C PHE A 21 -19.02 23.40 -4.79
N SER A 22 -19.74 24.21 -5.56
CA SER A 22 -21.20 24.24 -5.63
C SER A 22 -21.72 23.14 -6.57
N PRO A 23 -22.65 22.26 -6.14
CA PRO A 23 -23.27 21.28 -7.03
C PRO A 23 -24.44 21.92 -7.81
N THR A 24 -24.40 21.84 -9.14
CA THR A 24 -25.49 22.28 -10.01
C THR A 24 -26.65 21.28 -10.01
N LEU A 25 -27.86 21.82 -9.84
CA LEU A 25 -29.16 21.17 -9.89
C LEU A 25 -29.42 20.47 -11.23
N THR A 26 -29.25 19.15 -11.32
CA THR A 26 -30.05 18.33 -12.25
C THR A 26 -30.09 16.87 -11.80
N SER A 27 -31.31 16.30 -11.80
CA SER A 27 -31.66 14.89 -11.54
C SER A 27 -32.06 14.48 -10.12
N LEU A 28 -33.00 15.22 -9.52
CA LEU A 28 -33.93 14.62 -8.55
C LEU A 28 -35.37 14.90 -8.99
N ARG A 29 -35.98 13.94 -9.70
CA ARG A 29 -37.43 13.91 -9.92
C ARG A 29 -37.92 12.46 -10.00
N ARG A 30 -38.13 11.84 -8.84
CA ARG A 30 -39.34 11.01 -8.62
C ARG A 30 -39.56 10.66 -7.15
N ARG A 31 -40.70 11.15 -6.66
CA ARG A 31 -41.62 10.59 -5.66
C ARG A 31 -41.20 10.68 -4.21
N LEU A 32 -41.58 11.83 -3.64
CA LEU A 32 -42.14 11.91 -2.28
C LEU A 32 -43.51 11.22 -2.28
N VAL A 33 -43.66 10.20 -1.44
CA VAL A 33 -44.90 9.95 -0.72
C VAL A 33 -44.52 10.11 0.74
N THR A 34 -45.10 11.13 1.35
CA THR A 34 -45.11 11.35 2.78
C THR A 34 -46.02 10.31 3.41
N ASP A 35 -45.50 9.52 4.35
CA ASP A 35 -46.33 9.07 5.46
C ASP A 35 -45.62 9.39 6.77
N SER A 36 -46.31 10.23 7.52
CA SER A 36 -46.28 10.43 8.95
C SER A 36 -46.09 9.11 9.70
N GLY A 37 -45.02 9.04 10.50
CA GLY A 37 -44.73 7.86 11.31
C GLY A 37 -43.60 8.14 12.28
N SER A 38 -43.75 9.20 13.06
CA SER A 38 -42.94 9.47 14.23
C SER A 38 -43.27 8.47 15.33
N GLU A 39 -42.68 7.28 15.26
CA GLU A 39 -42.47 6.45 16.44
C GLU A 39 -41.00 6.03 16.43
N ARG A 40 -40.17 6.84 17.08
CA ARG A 40 -38.96 6.31 17.69
C ARG A 40 -39.45 5.26 18.67
N ALA A 41 -39.51 4.02 18.23
CA ALA A 41 -39.61 2.88 19.10
C ALA A 41 -38.41 2.99 20.05
N SER A 42 -38.67 3.55 21.22
CA SER A 42 -37.91 3.32 22.42
C SER A 42 -38.11 1.84 22.72
N GLY A 43 -37.40 1.01 21.96
CA GLY A 43 -37.18 -0.38 22.33
C GLY A 43 -36.47 -0.30 23.66
N GLU A 44 -37.26 -0.42 24.73
CA GLU A 44 -36.79 -0.75 26.06
C GLU A 44 -35.71 -1.79 25.87
N ARG A 45 -34.47 -1.42 26.22
CA ARG A 45 -33.42 -2.39 26.41
C ARG A 45 -33.87 -3.22 27.61
N THR A 46 -34.65 -4.26 27.34
CA THR A 46 -34.86 -5.35 28.27
C THR A 46 -33.46 -5.78 28.68
N SER A 47 -33.08 -5.41 29.89
CA SER A 47 -31.91 -5.90 30.58
C SER A 47 -32.06 -7.41 30.63
N VAL A 48 -31.45 -8.11 29.68
CA VAL A 48 -31.29 -9.55 29.76
C VAL A 48 -30.29 -9.79 30.89
N GLU A 49 -30.82 -9.80 32.09
CA GLU A 49 -30.17 -10.27 33.30
C GLU A 49 -29.94 -11.78 33.14
N GLY A 50 -28.79 -12.12 32.58
CA GLY A 50 -28.43 -13.50 32.25
C GLY A 50 -27.34 -13.56 31.20
N GLY A 51 -26.35 -12.68 31.29
CA GLY A 51 -25.20 -12.70 30.38
C GLY A 51 -24.36 -13.94 30.62
N GLU A 52 -24.62 -15.00 29.88
CA GLU A 52 -23.81 -16.23 29.86
C GLU A 52 -22.33 -15.85 29.73
N MET A 53 -21.53 -16.24 30.71
CA MET A 53 -20.15 -15.76 30.85
C MET A 53 -19.32 -16.25 29.65
N VAL A 54 -19.00 -15.35 28.72
CA VAL A 54 -18.19 -15.68 27.54
C VAL A 54 -16.82 -16.22 27.97
N GLN A 55 -16.38 -17.31 27.36
CA GLN A 55 -15.10 -17.94 27.68
C GLN A 55 -13.92 -16.95 27.56
N ARG A 56 -13.33 -16.57 28.70
CA ARG A 56 -12.15 -15.70 28.77
C ARG A 56 -10.89 -16.46 28.34
N LEU A 57 -9.95 -15.72 27.73
CA LEU A 57 -8.74 -16.27 27.14
C LEU A 57 -7.48 -15.66 27.73
N THR A 58 -6.48 -16.50 27.96
CA THR A 58 -5.16 -16.11 28.46
C THR A 58 -4.09 -16.33 27.38
N TYR A 59 -3.09 -15.45 27.34
CA TYR A 59 -1.95 -15.63 26.45
C TYR A 59 -1.20 -16.92 26.81
N ARG A 60 -0.77 -17.67 25.78
CA ARG A 60 -0.09 -18.97 25.95
C ARG A 60 1.43 -18.88 26.01
N LYS A 61 2.01 -17.75 25.59
CA LYS A 61 3.44 -17.44 25.69
C LYS A 61 3.71 -16.67 26.97
N ARG A 62 4.97 -16.71 27.43
CA ARG A 62 5.49 -15.95 28.58
C ARG A 62 5.49 -14.42 28.38
N HIS A 63 5.05 -13.91 27.23
CA HIS A 63 4.94 -12.49 26.95
C HIS A 63 3.48 -12.03 27.11
N SER A 64 3.21 -11.27 28.17
CA SER A 64 1.87 -10.83 28.58
C SER A 64 1.38 -9.57 27.86
N TYR A 65 2.26 -8.77 27.24
CA TYR A 65 1.87 -7.49 26.65
C TYR A 65 1.24 -7.61 25.25
N ALA A 66 0.31 -6.70 24.95
CA ALA A 66 -0.36 -6.58 23.65
C ALA A 66 0.50 -5.81 22.64
N THR A 67 1.54 -6.46 22.10
CA THR A 67 2.45 -5.84 21.13
C THR A 67 2.15 -6.26 19.68
N LYS A 68 2.66 -5.49 18.70
CA LYS A 68 2.50 -5.80 17.27
C LYS A 68 3.06 -7.18 16.87
N SER A 69 4.01 -7.74 17.61
CA SER A 69 4.56 -9.09 17.39
C SER A 69 3.76 -10.19 18.09
N ASN A 70 2.98 -9.84 19.13
CA ASN A 70 2.17 -10.74 19.92
C ASN A 70 0.69 -10.76 19.50
N GLN A 71 0.42 -10.52 18.21
CA GLN A 71 -0.93 -10.56 17.67
C GLN A 71 -1.49 -12.00 17.71
N THR A 72 -2.72 -12.14 18.19
CA THR A 72 -3.42 -13.41 18.35
C THR A 72 -4.72 -13.43 17.56
N ARG A 73 -5.17 -14.63 17.18
CA ARG A 73 -6.51 -14.90 16.65
C ARG A 73 -7.20 -15.88 17.59
N VAL A 74 -8.45 -15.62 17.94
CA VAL A 74 -9.28 -16.56 18.67
C VAL A 74 -9.76 -17.65 17.71
N VAL A 75 -9.51 -18.90 18.04
CA VAL A 75 -9.90 -20.06 17.23
C VAL A 75 -10.61 -21.07 18.13
N LYS A 76 -11.73 -21.61 17.66
CA LYS A 76 -12.44 -22.72 18.31
C LYS A 76 -11.72 -24.02 17.98
N THR A 77 -11.29 -24.75 18.99
CA THR A 77 -10.65 -26.05 18.80
C THR A 77 -11.70 -27.14 18.56
N PRO A 78 -11.32 -28.30 18.00
CA PRO A 78 -12.24 -29.43 17.87
C PRO A 78 -12.89 -29.85 19.20
N GLY A 79 -12.19 -29.69 20.33
CA GLY A 79 -12.73 -29.93 21.67
C GLY A 79 -13.64 -28.81 22.20
N GLY A 80 -14.16 -27.93 21.33
CA GLY A 80 -15.15 -26.91 21.67
C GLY A 80 -14.63 -25.67 22.41
N ARG A 81 -13.35 -25.64 22.82
CA ARG A 81 -12.76 -24.54 23.60
C ARG A 81 -12.24 -23.43 22.68
N LEU A 82 -12.44 -22.18 23.08
CA LEU A 82 -11.78 -21.03 22.45
C LEU A 82 -10.33 -20.94 22.94
N VAL A 83 -9.40 -20.74 22.01
CA VAL A 83 -7.95 -20.65 22.30
C VAL A 83 -7.29 -19.57 21.44
N TYR A 84 -6.31 -18.85 21.99
CA TYR A 84 -5.45 -17.98 21.20
C TYR A 84 -4.46 -18.77 20.34
N GLN A 85 -4.48 -18.50 19.04
CA GLN A 85 -3.42 -18.87 18.09
C GLN A 85 -2.59 -17.65 17.71
N TYR A 86 -1.27 -17.79 17.77
CA TYR A 86 -0.36 -16.69 17.44
C TYR A 86 -0.25 -16.52 15.94
N THR A 87 -0.52 -15.29 15.49
CA THR A 87 -0.42 -14.94 14.07
C THR A 87 0.87 -14.18 13.83
N LYS A 88 1.55 -14.52 12.72
CA LYS A 88 2.73 -13.78 12.27
C LYS A 88 2.29 -12.43 11.65
N LYS A 89 3.04 -11.35 11.87
CA LYS A 89 2.82 -10.05 11.19
C LYS A 89 2.71 -10.24 9.68
N ARG A 90 1.72 -9.60 9.08
CA ARG A 90 1.53 -9.56 7.62
C ARG A 90 2.73 -8.88 6.97
N ALA A 91 3.24 -9.47 5.89
CA ALA A 91 4.34 -8.92 5.13
C ALA A 91 3.83 -7.99 4.03
N SER A 92 4.57 -6.91 3.78
CA SER A 92 4.41 -6.13 2.55
C SER A 92 4.99 -6.91 1.37
N GLY A 93 4.30 -6.85 0.22
CA GLY A 93 4.81 -7.41 -1.03
C GLY A 93 5.98 -6.62 -1.62
N PRO A 94 6.73 -7.23 -2.56
CA PRO A 94 7.76 -6.52 -3.33
C PRO A 94 7.16 -5.38 -4.14
N LYS A 95 7.81 -4.21 -4.09
CA LYS A 95 7.41 -3.00 -4.78
C LYS A 95 8.44 -2.62 -5.83
N CYS A 96 7.97 -2.04 -6.93
CA CYS A 96 8.85 -1.42 -7.90
C CYS A 96 9.41 -0.12 -7.33
N PRO A 97 10.73 0.14 -7.40
CA PRO A 97 11.34 1.37 -6.89
C PRO A 97 10.96 2.61 -7.69
N VAL A 98 10.64 2.48 -8.98
CA VAL A 98 10.28 3.61 -9.84
C VAL A 98 8.82 4.00 -9.68
N THR A 99 7.91 3.01 -9.76
CA THR A 99 6.47 3.28 -9.74
C THR A 99 5.86 3.20 -8.34
N GLY A 100 6.55 2.63 -7.34
CA GLY A 100 6.01 2.31 -6.01
C GLY A 100 4.93 1.20 -6.00
N LYS A 101 4.43 0.80 -7.17
CA LYS A 101 3.41 -0.25 -7.34
C LYS A 101 3.97 -1.63 -6.97
N LYS A 102 3.09 -2.48 -6.43
CA LYS A 102 3.40 -3.88 -6.10
C LYS A 102 3.69 -4.68 -7.37
N ILE A 103 4.63 -5.60 -7.29
CA ILE A 103 4.98 -6.46 -8.43
C ILE A 103 3.96 -7.60 -8.53
N GLN A 104 3.26 -7.66 -9.65
CA GLN A 104 2.29 -8.71 -9.93
C GLN A 104 2.98 -10.07 -10.14
N GLY A 105 2.29 -11.14 -9.75
CA GLY A 105 2.75 -12.52 -9.89
C GLY A 105 3.71 -13.01 -8.81
N ILE A 106 4.04 -12.18 -7.81
CA ILE A 106 4.96 -12.53 -6.71
C ILE A 106 4.21 -12.48 -5.36
N PRO A 107 4.27 -13.55 -4.54
CA PRO A 107 3.45 -13.68 -3.35
C PRO A 107 3.92 -12.77 -2.20
N HIS A 108 2.99 -12.27 -1.38
CA HIS A 108 3.33 -11.40 -0.24
C HIS A 108 3.62 -12.23 1.00
N LEU A 109 4.87 -12.67 1.13
CA LEU A 109 5.32 -13.54 2.22
C LEU A 109 6.41 -12.88 3.06
N ARG A 110 6.60 -13.38 4.28
CA ARG A 110 7.72 -12.97 5.14
C ARG A 110 9.06 -13.45 4.56
N PRO A 111 10.19 -12.78 4.86
CA PRO A 111 11.51 -13.18 4.37
C PRO A 111 11.87 -14.64 4.65
N THR A 112 11.50 -15.18 5.81
CA THR A 112 11.74 -16.59 6.16
C THR A 112 10.99 -17.57 5.24
N GLU A 113 9.80 -17.21 4.77
CA GLU A 113 9.00 -18.05 3.87
C GLU A 113 9.47 -17.94 2.41
N TYR A 114 10.20 -16.87 2.07
CA TYR A 114 10.85 -16.66 0.76
C TYR A 114 12.11 -17.51 0.54
N LYS A 115 12.59 -18.20 1.57
CA LYS A 115 13.79 -19.05 1.50
C LYS A 115 13.62 -20.14 0.45
N ARG A 116 14.73 -20.50 -0.21
CA ARG A 116 14.80 -21.54 -1.27
C ARG A 116 14.21 -22.89 -0.85
N SER A 117 14.30 -23.24 0.43
CA SER A 117 13.79 -24.50 0.97
C SER A 117 12.26 -24.57 1.12
N ARG A 118 11.56 -23.42 1.15
CA ARG A 118 10.10 -23.37 1.32
C ARG A 118 9.35 -22.97 0.06
N LEU A 119 10.01 -22.21 -0.82
CA LEU A 119 9.38 -21.67 -2.02
C LEU A 119 10.25 -21.93 -3.26
N SER A 120 9.63 -22.54 -4.27
CA SER A 120 10.23 -22.80 -5.57
C SER A 120 10.63 -21.51 -6.30
N ARG A 121 11.49 -21.62 -7.33
CA ARG A 121 11.99 -20.44 -8.07
C ARG A 121 10.87 -19.74 -8.85
N ASN A 122 10.03 -20.49 -9.57
CA ASN A 122 8.93 -19.95 -10.38
C ASN A 122 7.95 -19.06 -9.58
N ARG A 123 7.75 -19.33 -8.29
CA ARG A 123 6.90 -18.51 -7.41
C ARG A 123 7.60 -17.24 -6.90
N ARG A 124 8.91 -17.13 -7.02
CA ARG A 124 9.71 -15.99 -6.54
C ARG A 124 10.09 -15.01 -7.63
N THR A 125 10.02 -15.43 -8.87
CA THR A 125 10.47 -14.66 -10.03
C THR A 125 9.37 -14.55 -11.07
N VAL A 126 9.48 -13.57 -11.97
CA VAL A 126 8.66 -13.50 -13.18
C VAL A 126 9.58 -13.62 -14.39
N ASN A 127 9.17 -14.37 -15.41
CA ASN A 127 9.95 -14.62 -16.63
C ASN A 127 9.92 -13.42 -17.58
N ARG A 128 10.58 -12.32 -17.16
CA ARG A 128 10.85 -11.13 -17.97
C ARG A 128 12.13 -10.45 -17.47
N PRO A 129 12.74 -9.54 -18.26
CA PRO A 129 13.83 -8.70 -17.77
C PRO A 129 13.43 -7.92 -16.51
N TYR A 130 14.33 -7.88 -15.52
CA TYR A 130 14.10 -7.27 -14.21
C TYR A 130 12.86 -7.81 -13.45
N GLY A 131 12.47 -9.06 -13.71
CA GLY A 131 11.39 -9.74 -13.00
C GLY A 131 11.61 -9.75 -11.49
N GLY A 132 10.61 -9.32 -10.73
CA GLY A 132 10.69 -9.22 -9.27
C GLY A 132 11.39 -7.99 -8.72
N VAL A 133 11.90 -7.11 -9.58
CA VAL A 133 12.45 -5.80 -9.18
C VAL A 133 11.64 -4.66 -9.79
N LEU A 134 11.33 -4.74 -11.09
CA LEU A 134 10.58 -3.70 -11.80
C LEU A 134 9.18 -4.17 -12.17
N SER A 135 8.25 -3.22 -12.24
CA SER A 135 6.91 -3.45 -12.82
C SER A 135 7.01 -3.59 -14.34
N GLY A 136 6.07 -4.30 -14.96
CA GLY A 136 5.97 -4.39 -16.43
C GLY A 136 6.03 -3.04 -17.16
N PRO A 137 5.24 -2.01 -16.76
CA PRO A 137 5.31 -0.70 -17.40
C PRO A 137 6.68 -0.02 -17.23
N ALA A 138 7.31 -0.13 -16.05
CA ALA A 138 8.63 0.45 -15.82
C ALA A 138 9.72 -0.19 -16.70
N VAL A 139 9.60 -1.50 -16.99
CA VAL A 139 10.51 -2.18 -17.93
C VAL A 139 10.29 -1.67 -19.35
N ARG A 140 9.03 -1.53 -19.78
CA ARG A 140 8.69 -0.98 -21.11
C ARG A 140 9.24 0.43 -21.30
N GLU A 141 9.05 1.31 -20.32
CA GLU A 141 9.59 2.68 -20.36
C GLU A 141 11.12 2.69 -20.47
N ARG A 142 11.83 1.79 -19.78
CA ARG A 142 13.29 1.69 -19.89
C ARG A 142 13.74 1.26 -21.28
N ILE A 143 13.07 0.28 -21.87
CA ILE A 143 13.38 -0.20 -23.22
C ILE A 143 13.18 0.93 -24.23
N ILE A 144 12.03 1.60 -24.19
CA ILE A 144 11.70 2.70 -25.10
C ILE A 144 12.66 3.88 -24.91
N ARG A 145 12.95 4.28 -23.66
CA ARG A 145 13.89 5.37 -23.39
C ARG A 145 15.29 5.04 -23.87
N ALA A 146 15.77 3.81 -23.67
CA ALA A 146 17.08 3.38 -24.15
C ALA A 146 17.17 3.50 -25.67
N PHE A 147 16.17 2.98 -26.39
CA PHE A 147 16.07 3.08 -27.84
C PHE A 147 16.09 4.53 -28.32
N LEU A 148 15.19 5.38 -27.82
CA LEU A 148 15.10 6.78 -28.27
C LEU A 148 16.39 7.57 -27.97
N VAL A 149 17.05 7.32 -26.84
CA VAL A 149 18.32 7.96 -26.52
C VAL A 149 19.42 7.53 -27.48
N GLU A 150 19.42 6.28 -27.91
CA GLU A 150 20.37 5.77 -28.91
C GLU A 150 20.13 6.39 -30.28
N GLU A 151 18.89 6.41 -30.75
CA GLU A 151 18.50 7.06 -32.02
C GLU A 151 18.89 8.54 -32.03
N GLN A 152 18.57 9.27 -30.96
CA GLN A 152 18.96 10.67 -30.84
C GLN A 152 20.48 10.88 -30.81
N LYS A 153 21.25 9.94 -30.23
CA LYS A 153 22.72 10.02 -30.25
C LYS A 153 23.26 9.90 -31.68
N ILE A 154 22.70 9.01 -32.49
CA ILE A 154 23.09 8.85 -33.90
C ILE A 154 22.78 10.12 -34.68
N VAL A 155 21.55 10.62 -34.59
CA VAL A 155 21.12 11.87 -35.26
C VAL A 155 22.02 13.05 -34.86
N LYS A 156 22.31 13.21 -33.56
CA LYS A 156 23.21 14.26 -33.07
C LYS A 156 24.63 14.13 -33.61
N LYS A 157 25.16 12.91 -33.79
CA LYS A 157 26.49 12.69 -34.38
C LYS A 157 26.50 13.05 -35.87
N VAL A 158 25.53 12.60 -36.64
CA VAL A 158 25.43 12.88 -38.08
C VAL A 158 25.31 14.38 -38.35
N LEU A 159 24.40 15.06 -37.63
CA LEU A 159 24.23 16.51 -37.75
C LEU A 159 25.51 17.29 -37.39
N LYS A 160 26.29 16.81 -36.41
CA LYS A 160 27.59 17.40 -36.09
C LYS A 160 28.59 17.24 -37.24
N ILE A 161 28.68 16.04 -37.83
CA ILE A 161 29.59 15.74 -38.95
C ILE A 161 29.24 16.58 -40.19
N GLN A 162 27.94 16.74 -40.51
CA GLN A 162 27.50 17.58 -41.63
C GLN A 162 27.88 19.05 -41.41
N LYS A 163 27.59 19.60 -40.22
CA LYS A 163 27.96 20.99 -39.86
C LYS A 163 29.47 21.23 -39.90
N THR A 164 30.28 20.25 -39.51
CA THR A 164 31.75 20.38 -39.63
C THR A 164 32.20 20.36 -41.08
N LYS A 165 31.63 19.49 -41.92
CA LYS A 165 31.94 19.42 -43.36
C LYS A 165 31.56 20.71 -44.09
N GLU A 166 30.38 21.27 -43.84
CA GLU A 166 29.93 22.53 -44.46
C GLU A 166 30.78 23.74 -44.06
N LYS A 167 31.31 23.76 -42.83
CA LYS A 167 32.24 24.82 -42.38
C LYS A 167 33.59 24.72 -43.08
N THR A 168 34.11 23.51 -43.26
CA THR A 168 35.38 23.29 -43.96
C THR A 168 35.29 23.58 -45.46
N THR A 169 34.13 23.43 -46.10
CA THR A 169 33.97 23.74 -47.53
C THR A 169 33.70 25.22 -47.81
N LYS A 170 33.33 26.01 -46.79
CA LYS A 170 33.09 27.46 -46.90
C LYS A 170 34.28 28.31 -46.46
N SER A 171 35.25 27.71 -45.77
CA SER A 171 36.52 28.34 -45.42
C SER A 171 37.58 28.00 -46.46
#